data_AF-A0A8S3X085-F1
#
_entry.id   AF-A0A8S3X085-F1
#
_cell.length_a   1.000
_cell.length_b   1.000
_cell.length_c   1.000
_cell.angle_alpha   90.00
_cell.angle_beta   90.00
_cell.angle_gamma   90.00
#
_symmetry.space_group_name_H-M   'P 1'
#
loop_
_entity.id
_entity.type
_entity.pdbx_description
1 polymer ?
#
loop_
_entity_poly.entity_id
_entity_poly.type
_entity_poly.pdbx_seq_one_letter_code
_entity_poly.pdbx_strand_id
1 'polypeptide(L)'
;MGHPTCHFEGHLNSPITDDEVRFILNHDKFFCLRHKRLKDFFNSQFKSLVPYFEYDGCYWSLMEEVISTCKFKVPQEEPDYSLRIIYEASIWNTRIHHESYYGTEMDVSEELDNFGAILQESTVQDLYRVKTRVEHIKSLLTNVEHTLGEFHILSDNLIVEKELTILTKNGKSYLYPTTLLMCVLDNLQTRFYVRLHIAMKEKIENIPGLINHYNKLHKVIIRLRGKYKNSFFEIMKNWDAYCIGVIVADEMEDLGFRNLRDSIEEELLHKFSKYDVREILDLMTCMGVSNQRDTYGPLALYFSNLSKNYGHPVLHPLEGIEKLRSNSKKEIDVDDLIAKKVLWMFRKTYFTNFFRKKGHYPNHKVIGELNPILAECLKDERVLTNNESKSVPLSAWESLKLEKNHDMNSEIDEKELLKDTACSPPRETSLVWITFSLILQNQQSYSL
;
A
#
# COMPACT_ATOMS: atom_id res chain seq x y z
N MET A 1 -27.09 17.39 -25.09
CA MET A 1 -26.66 17.17 -23.69
C MET A 1 -25.15 17.37 -23.67
N GLY A 2 -24.62 18.19 -22.77
CA GLY A 2 -23.17 18.37 -22.63
C GLY A 2 -22.49 17.02 -22.34
N HIS A 3 -21.25 16.86 -22.79
CA HIS A 3 -20.49 15.66 -22.46
C HIS A 3 -20.06 15.72 -20.99
N PRO A 4 -20.20 14.62 -20.23
CA PRO A 4 -19.72 14.59 -18.86
C PRO A 4 -18.20 14.76 -18.86
N THR A 5 -17.74 15.71 -18.06
CA THR A 5 -16.34 16.04 -17.88
C THR A 5 -15.84 15.56 -16.52
N CYS A 6 -14.53 15.38 -16.39
CA CYS A 6 -13.90 14.93 -15.15
C CYS A 6 -12.46 15.46 -15.03
N HIS A 7 -11.94 15.48 -13.81
CA HIS A 7 -10.53 15.76 -13.53
C HIS A 7 -9.80 14.49 -13.10
N PHE A 8 -8.50 14.40 -13.39
CA PHE A 8 -7.65 13.41 -12.75
C PHE A 8 -7.22 13.89 -11.37
N GLU A 9 -7.22 12.99 -10.42
CA GLU A 9 -6.49 13.20 -9.17
C GLU A 9 -5.00 12.95 -9.46
N GLY A 10 -4.13 13.83 -8.98
CA GLY A 10 -2.69 13.80 -9.32
C GLY A 10 -1.87 12.67 -8.71
N HIS A 11 -2.53 11.73 -8.04
CA HIS A 11 -1.95 10.57 -7.38
C HIS A 11 -2.91 9.38 -7.48
N LEU A 12 -2.41 8.17 -7.23
CA LEU A 12 -3.27 7.00 -7.12
C LEU A 12 -4.23 7.13 -5.93
N ASN A 13 -5.49 7.39 -6.21
CA ASN A 13 -6.56 7.56 -5.23
C ASN A 13 -7.49 6.35 -5.09
N SER A 14 -7.34 5.38 -5.98
CA SER A 14 -8.22 4.23 -6.14
C SER A 14 -7.41 2.95 -6.34
N PRO A 15 -7.95 1.78 -5.93
CA PRO A 15 -7.29 0.52 -6.21
C PRO A 15 -7.09 0.31 -7.71
N ILE A 16 -6.00 -0.35 -8.08
CA ILE A 16 -5.74 -0.70 -9.48
C ILE A 16 -6.60 -1.91 -9.82
N THR A 17 -7.59 -1.75 -10.69
CA THR A 17 -8.41 -2.84 -11.24
C THR A 17 -8.27 -2.85 -12.76
N ASP A 18 -8.45 -4.01 -13.39
CA ASP A 18 -8.45 -4.15 -14.84
C ASP A 18 -9.85 -4.47 -15.42
N ASP A 19 -10.89 -4.29 -14.60
CA ASP A 19 -12.28 -4.58 -14.97
C ASP A 19 -12.70 -3.81 -16.22
N GLU A 20 -12.38 -2.52 -16.32
CA GLU A 20 -12.74 -1.69 -17.48
C GLU A 20 -12.00 -2.12 -18.75
N VAL A 21 -10.72 -2.50 -18.63
CA VAL A 21 -9.92 -3.05 -19.74
C VAL A 21 -10.55 -4.34 -20.26
N ARG A 22 -10.89 -5.27 -19.35
CA ARG A 22 -11.54 -6.54 -19.71
C ARG A 22 -12.93 -6.31 -20.29
N PHE A 23 -13.71 -5.41 -19.68
CA PHE A 23 -15.08 -5.12 -20.07
C PHE A 23 -15.15 -4.62 -21.51
N ILE A 24 -14.33 -3.62 -21.86
CA ILE A 24 -14.39 -3.01 -23.19
C ILE A 24 -13.83 -3.90 -24.30
N LEU A 25 -12.85 -4.74 -23.99
CA LEU A 25 -12.26 -5.66 -24.95
C LEU A 25 -13.16 -6.87 -25.22
N ASN A 26 -13.88 -7.38 -24.20
CA ASN A 26 -14.71 -8.58 -24.31
C ASN A 26 -16.13 -8.33 -24.83
N HIS A 27 -16.56 -7.07 -24.96
CA HIS A 27 -17.90 -6.72 -25.43
C HIS A 27 -17.84 -5.79 -26.64
N ASP A 28 -18.80 -5.91 -27.54
CA ASP A 28 -18.87 -5.10 -28.77
C ASP A 28 -20.10 -4.18 -28.81
N LYS A 29 -21.12 -4.48 -28.00
CA LYS A 29 -22.38 -3.75 -27.97
C LYS A 29 -22.53 -3.08 -26.63
N PHE A 30 -22.42 -1.76 -26.62
CA PHE A 30 -22.58 -0.95 -25.42
C PHE A 30 -23.82 -0.08 -25.53
N PHE A 31 -24.50 0.15 -24.40
CA PHE A 31 -25.57 1.15 -24.33
C PHE A 31 -25.02 2.53 -23.95
N CYS A 32 -24.02 2.54 -23.06
CA CYS A 32 -23.34 3.74 -22.61
C CYS A 32 -22.65 4.45 -23.79
N LEU A 33 -22.90 5.75 -23.95
CA LEU A 33 -22.33 6.56 -25.02
C LEU A 33 -20.79 6.60 -24.95
N ARG A 34 -20.22 6.64 -23.74
CA ARG A 34 -18.77 6.59 -23.52
C ARG A 34 -18.17 5.32 -24.12
N HIS A 35 -18.68 4.15 -23.73
CA HIS A 35 -18.16 2.87 -24.21
C HIS A 35 -18.36 2.67 -25.72
N LYS A 36 -19.47 3.15 -26.30
CA LYS A 36 -19.65 3.16 -27.77
C LYS A 36 -18.52 3.93 -28.46
N ARG A 37 -18.25 5.17 -28.02
CA ARG A 37 -17.18 6.01 -28.57
C ARG A 37 -15.81 5.38 -28.45
N LEU A 38 -15.50 4.85 -27.26
CA LEU A 38 -14.23 4.17 -27.01
C LEU A 38 -14.07 2.97 -27.96
N LYS A 39 -15.12 2.15 -28.14
CA LYS A 39 -15.09 1.00 -29.04
C LYS A 39 -14.95 1.41 -30.51
N ASP A 40 -15.65 2.44 -30.95
CA ASP A 40 -15.53 2.99 -32.31
C ASP A 40 -14.11 3.53 -32.56
N PHE A 41 -13.53 4.22 -31.56
CA PHE A 41 -12.15 4.69 -31.60
C PHE A 41 -11.15 3.53 -31.69
N PHE A 42 -11.33 2.47 -30.91
CA PHE A 42 -10.47 1.28 -30.97
C PHE A 42 -10.54 0.59 -32.33
N ASN A 43 -11.76 0.37 -32.84
CA ASN A 43 -11.96 -0.30 -34.12
C ASN A 43 -11.40 0.51 -35.31
N SER A 44 -11.43 1.85 -35.22
CA SER A 44 -10.94 2.72 -36.29
C SER A 44 -9.42 2.94 -36.24
N GLN A 45 -8.83 3.09 -35.05
CA GLN A 45 -7.42 3.48 -34.90
C GLN A 45 -6.48 2.30 -34.55
N PHE A 46 -6.98 1.26 -33.88
CA PHE A 46 -6.13 0.20 -33.30
C PHE A 46 -6.59 -1.20 -33.71
N LYS A 47 -6.11 -1.66 -34.88
CA LYS A 47 -6.40 -3.02 -35.38
C LYS A 47 -5.84 -4.16 -34.52
N SER A 48 -4.84 -3.88 -33.68
CA SER A 48 -4.10 -4.87 -32.88
C SER A 48 -4.10 -4.55 -31.38
N LEU A 49 -5.13 -3.86 -30.89
CA LEU A 49 -5.25 -3.54 -29.47
C LEU A 49 -5.46 -4.83 -28.66
N VAL A 50 -4.55 -5.09 -27.72
CA VAL A 50 -4.62 -6.22 -26.80
C VAL A 50 -4.57 -5.73 -25.35
N PRO A 51 -5.05 -6.51 -24.37
CA PRO A 51 -4.88 -6.12 -22.97
C PRO A 51 -3.40 -6.15 -22.56
N TYR A 52 -3.02 -5.29 -21.61
CA TYR A 52 -1.63 -5.18 -21.15
C TYR A 52 -1.01 -6.47 -20.63
N PHE A 53 -1.82 -7.37 -20.06
CA PHE A 53 -1.33 -8.63 -19.48
C PHE A 53 -0.89 -9.66 -20.54
N GLU A 54 -1.21 -9.43 -21.81
CA GLU A 54 -0.70 -10.16 -22.98
C GLU A 54 0.67 -9.65 -23.47
N TYR A 55 1.25 -8.63 -22.84
CA TYR A 55 2.64 -8.29 -23.09
C TYR A 55 3.54 -9.43 -22.56
N ASP A 56 4.38 -9.98 -23.43
CA ASP A 56 5.27 -11.10 -23.11
C ASP A 56 6.35 -10.72 -22.08
N GLY A 57 6.66 -9.44 -21.96
CA GLY A 57 7.60 -8.92 -20.97
C GLY A 57 6.93 -8.42 -19.69
N CYS A 58 7.68 -7.64 -18.91
CA CYS A 58 7.14 -6.91 -17.78
C CYS A 58 6.26 -5.75 -18.28
N TYR A 59 4.93 -5.88 -18.17
CA TYR A 59 3.98 -4.84 -18.63
C TYR A 59 4.24 -3.49 -17.95
N TRP A 60 4.84 -3.50 -16.76
CA TRP A 60 5.26 -2.32 -16.03
C TRP A 60 6.49 -1.66 -16.66
N SER A 61 7.53 -2.44 -17.00
CA SER A 61 8.74 -1.91 -17.64
C SER A 61 8.45 -1.31 -19.02
N LEU A 62 7.47 -1.85 -19.75
CA LEU A 62 6.98 -1.23 -20.99
C LEU A 62 6.50 0.21 -20.73
N MET A 63 5.69 0.40 -19.69
CA MET A 63 5.17 1.71 -19.33
C MET A 63 6.29 2.66 -18.91
N GLU A 64 7.25 2.19 -18.12
CA GLU A 64 8.42 2.99 -17.74
C GLU A 64 9.26 3.43 -18.94
N GLU A 65 9.47 2.53 -19.90
CA GLU A 65 10.22 2.80 -21.12
C GLU A 65 9.52 3.86 -21.98
N VAL A 66 8.20 3.71 -22.19
CA VAL A 66 7.41 4.70 -22.93
C VAL A 66 7.47 6.06 -22.23
N ILE A 67 7.20 6.11 -20.92
CA ILE A 67 7.30 7.34 -20.14
C ILE A 67 8.69 7.95 -20.27
N SER A 68 9.76 7.16 -20.10
CA SER A 68 11.14 7.64 -20.12
C SER A 68 11.61 8.12 -21.50
N THR A 69 10.93 7.74 -22.58
CA THR A 69 11.26 8.11 -23.95
C THR A 69 10.32 9.16 -24.54
N CYS A 70 9.22 9.52 -23.86
CA CYS A 70 8.33 10.58 -24.31
C CYS A 70 9.11 11.90 -24.48
N LYS A 71 9.06 12.45 -25.69
CA LYS A 71 9.71 13.71 -26.05
C LYS A 71 8.76 14.86 -25.75
N PHE A 72 8.98 15.55 -24.64
CA PHE A 72 8.30 16.80 -24.34
C PHE A 72 9.24 17.98 -24.51
N LYS A 73 8.69 19.14 -24.85
CA LYS A 73 9.35 20.42 -24.59
C LYS A 73 9.22 20.70 -23.10
N VAL A 74 10.01 20.00 -22.29
CA VAL A 74 10.09 20.30 -20.86
C VAL A 74 10.60 21.75 -20.73
N PRO A 75 9.91 22.63 -19.98
CA PRO A 75 10.45 23.95 -19.68
C PRO A 75 11.85 23.75 -19.11
N GLN A 76 12.86 24.34 -19.75
CA GLN A 76 14.22 24.31 -19.24
C GLN A 76 14.31 25.29 -18.08
N GLU A 77 13.65 24.99 -16.96
CA GLU A 77 14.09 25.54 -15.69
C GLU A 77 15.51 25.02 -15.46
N GLU A 78 16.41 25.88 -14.98
CA GLU A 78 17.81 25.54 -14.71
C GLU A 78 17.85 24.29 -13.80
N PRO A 79 18.20 23.11 -14.35
CA PRO A 79 18.15 21.84 -13.60
C PRO A 79 18.99 21.92 -12.33
N ASP A 80 20.09 22.67 -12.41
CA ASP A 80 21.05 22.88 -11.33
C ASP A 80 20.41 23.58 -10.12
N TYR A 81 19.55 24.58 -10.34
CA TYR A 81 18.88 25.29 -9.24
C TYR A 81 17.87 24.39 -8.52
N SER A 82 17.02 23.69 -9.27
CA SER A 82 16.03 22.78 -8.71
C SER A 82 16.66 21.58 -8.00
N LEU A 83 17.70 21.01 -8.60
CA LEU A 83 18.47 19.91 -7.99
C LEU A 83 19.14 20.37 -6.71
N ARG A 84 19.71 21.57 -6.68
CA ARG A 84 20.30 22.15 -5.47
C ARG A 84 19.27 22.29 -4.35
N ILE A 85 18.06 22.79 -4.63
CA ILE A 85 16.99 22.90 -3.61
C ILE A 85 16.59 21.52 -3.08
N ILE A 86 16.31 20.58 -3.98
CA ILE A 86 15.93 19.20 -3.61
C ILE A 86 17.02 18.57 -2.73
N TYR A 87 18.27 18.86 -3.09
CA TYR A 87 19.43 18.35 -2.41
C TYR A 87 19.59 18.94 -1.01
N GLU A 88 19.54 20.28 -0.87
CA GLU A 88 19.57 20.96 0.43
C GLU A 88 18.43 20.45 1.33
N ALA A 89 17.22 20.31 0.78
CA ALA A 89 16.09 19.73 1.52
C ALA A 89 16.35 18.28 1.95
N SER A 90 17.07 17.48 1.15
CA SER A 90 17.41 16.09 1.48
C SER A 90 18.45 16.00 2.60
N ILE A 91 19.43 16.91 2.64
CA ILE A 91 20.36 17.03 3.79
C ILE A 91 19.54 17.31 5.05
N TRP A 92 18.74 18.37 5.02
CA TRP A 92 17.96 18.79 6.19
C TRP A 92 17.06 17.68 6.70
N ASN A 93 16.41 16.96 5.79
CA ASN A 93 15.58 15.81 6.16
C ASN A 93 16.41 14.68 6.78
N THR A 94 17.59 14.37 6.22
CA THR A 94 18.50 13.36 6.77
C THR A 94 18.98 13.74 8.17
N ARG A 95 19.36 15.00 8.38
CA ARG A 95 19.74 15.56 9.68
C ARG A 95 18.60 15.43 10.70
N ILE A 96 17.39 15.86 10.35
CA ILE A 96 16.21 15.77 11.23
C ILE A 96 15.93 14.31 11.61
N HIS A 97 16.02 13.39 10.66
CA HIS A 97 15.84 11.97 10.92
C HIS A 97 16.95 11.39 11.81
N HIS A 98 18.20 11.77 11.58
CA HIS A 98 19.33 11.36 12.41
C HIS A 98 19.15 11.86 13.85
N GLU A 99 18.88 13.15 14.04
CA GLU A 99 18.65 13.78 15.34
C GLU A 99 17.46 13.15 16.08
N SER A 100 16.35 12.92 15.38
CA SER A 100 15.17 12.30 15.97
C SER A 100 15.41 10.85 16.40
N TYR A 101 16.29 10.12 15.70
CA TYR A 101 16.52 8.71 15.96
C TYR A 101 17.61 8.48 17.00
N TYR A 102 18.75 9.18 16.88
CA TYR A 102 19.92 9.01 17.73
C TYR A 102 19.98 10.00 18.89
N GLY A 103 19.19 11.08 18.85
CA GLY A 103 19.25 12.15 19.86
C GLY A 103 20.51 13.00 19.80
N THR A 104 21.30 12.89 18.73
CA THR A 104 22.57 13.58 18.53
C THR A 104 22.50 14.53 17.34
N GLU A 105 23.04 15.75 17.51
CA GLU A 105 23.14 16.73 16.43
C GLU A 105 24.10 16.25 15.34
N MET A 106 23.68 16.40 14.08
CA MET A 106 24.49 16.05 12.92
C MET A 106 25.06 17.34 12.30
N ASP A 107 26.38 17.47 12.26
CA ASP A 107 27.04 18.58 11.58
C ASP A 107 27.01 18.37 10.06
N VAL A 108 26.19 19.19 9.39
CA VAL A 108 25.97 19.15 7.94
C VAL A 108 26.75 20.24 7.20
N SER A 109 27.57 21.03 7.89
CA SER A 109 28.29 22.16 7.30
C SER A 109 29.43 21.74 6.37
N GLU A 110 30.20 20.71 6.75
CA GLU A 110 31.24 20.09 5.91
C GLU A 110 30.66 19.19 4.82
N GLU A 111 29.38 18.85 4.93
CA GLU A 111 28.72 17.94 4.03
C GLU A 111 28.45 18.60 2.69
N LEU A 112 27.86 19.81 2.63
CA LEU A 112 27.40 20.49 1.40
C LEU A 112 28.32 20.38 0.16
N ASP A 113 29.63 20.54 0.32
CA ASP A 113 30.59 20.52 -0.80
C ASP A 113 30.77 19.12 -1.43
N ASN A 114 30.67 18.04 -0.63
CA ASN A 114 30.85 16.65 -1.09
C ASN A 114 29.70 16.14 -1.98
N PHE A 115 28.57 16.86 -2.00
CA PHE A 115 27.37 16.39 -2.68
C PHE A 115 27.01 17.15 -3.95
N GLY A 116 27.61 18.32 -4.18
CA GLY A 116 27.65 18.89 -5.53
C GLY A 116 28.14 17.84 -6.53
N ALA A 117 29.12 17.01 -6.15
CA ALA A 117 29.61 15.89 -6.95
C ALA A 117 28.55 14.80 -7.22
N ILE A 118 27.66 14.48 -6.26
CA ILE A 118 26.59 13.48 -6.46
C ILE A 118 25.59 13.97 -7.49
N LEU A 119 25.22 15.25 -7.43
CA LEU A 119 24.27 15.83 -8.39
C LEU A 119 24.80 15.80 -9.81
N GLN A 120 26.13 15.89 -9.99
CA GLN A 120 26.77 15.82 -11.31
C GLN A 120 26.94 14.39 -11.82
N GLU A 121 26.62 13.36 -11.03
CA GLU A 121 26.63 11.98 -11.51
C GLU A 121 25.59 11.79 -12.62
N SER A 122 26.03 11.25 -13.76
CA SER A 122 25.17 11.03 -14.93
C SER A 122 23.90 10.24 -14.59
N THR A 123 24.01 9.24 -13.70
CA THR A 123 22.85 8.42 -13.30
C THR A 123 21.81 9.19 -12.48
N VAL A 124 22.22 10.18 -11.70
CA VAL A 124 21.32 11.07 -10.94
C VAL A 124 20.63 12.04 -11.89
N GLN A 125 21.39 12.63 -12.82
CA GLN A 125 20.87 13.51 -13.86
C GLN A 125 19.83 12.82 -14.75
N ASP A 126 20.08 11.57 -15.14
CA ASP A 126 19.12 10.82 -15.97
C ASP A 126 17.82 10.53 -15.20
N LEU A 127 17.90 10.20 -13.91
CA LEU A 127 16.71 10.01 -13.09
C LEU A 127 15.96 11.32 -12.83
N TYR A 128 16.66 12.43 -12.68
CA TYR A 128 16.05 13.74 -12.56
C TYR A 128 15.24 14.08 -13.83
N ARG A 129 15.81 13.84 -15.02
CA ARG A 129 15.09 14.03 -16.30
C ARG A 129 13.81 13.18 -16.37
N VAL A 130 13.86 11.93 -15.90
CA VAL A 130 12.68 11.06 -15.83
C VAL A 130 11.66 11.64 -14.84
N LYS A 131 12.08 12.08 -13.66
CA LYS A 131 11.23 12.71 -12.65
C LYS A 131 10.53 13.97 -13.17
N THR A 132 11.24 14.89 -13.80
CA THR A 132 10.64 16.10 -14.38
C THR A 132 9.65 15.77 -15.49
N ARG A 133 9.95 14.73 -16.28
CA ARG A 133 9.04 14.25 -17.33
C ARG A 133 7.75 13.69 -16.75
N VAL A 134 7.85 12.92 -15.67
CA VAL A 134 6.69 12.39 -14.94
C VAL A 134 5.83 13.53 -14.41
N GLU A 135 6.42 14.55 -13.82
CA GLU A 135 5.69 15.72 -13.31
C GLU A 135 4.98 16.49 -14.44
N HIS A 136 5.62 16.60 -15.59
CA HIS A 136 4.99 17.19 -16.77
C HIS A 136 3.79 16.36 -17.26
N ILE A 137 3.93 15.04 -17.35
CA ILE A 137 2.80 14.14 -17.70
C ILE A 137 1.65 14.31 -16.70
N LYS A 138 1.95 14.30 -15.40
CA LYS A 138 0.93 14.50 -14.35
C LYS A 138 0.23 15.85 -14.52
N SER A 139 0.98 16.92 -14.73
CA SER A 139 0.43 18.27 -14.98
C SER A 139 -0.52 18.29 -16.19
N LEU A 140 -0.16 17.62 -17.29
CA LEU A 140 -1.02 17.51 -18.48
C LEU A 140 -2.32 16.73 -18.21
N LEU A 141 -2.31 15.80 -17.26
CA LEU A 141 -3.49 15.02 -16.86
C LEU A 141 -4.33 15.73 -15.79
N THR A 142 -3.73 16.45 -14.84
CA THR A 142 -4.48 17.03 -13.72
C THR A 142 -5.02 18.42 -14.01
N ASN A 143 -4.33 19.20 -14.84
CA ASN A 143 -4.64 20.61 -15.05
C ASN A 143 -5.62 20.85 -16.21
N VAL A 144 -6.14 19.78 -16.81
CA VAL A 144 -7.09 19.83 -17.92
C VAL A 144 -8.37 19.12 -17.51
N GLU A 145 -9.49 19.62 -18.02
CA GLU A 145 -10.78 18.97 -17.91
C GLU A 145 -10.91 17.92 -19.02
N HIS A 146 -11.22 16.68 -18.64
CA HIS A 146 -11.26 15.54 -19.55
C HIS A 146 -12.69 15.15 -19.88
N THR A 147 -13.00 15.07 -21.18
CA THR A 147 -14.27 14.53 -21.64
C THR A 147 -14.24 13.00 -21.54
N LEU A 148 -15.22 12.41 -20.88
CA LEU A 148 -15.31 10.94 -20.79
C LEU A 148 -15.46 10.30 -22.17
N GLY A 149 -14.63 9.29 -22.43
CA GLY A 149 -14.61 8.57 -23.70
C GLY A 149 -13.75 9.23 -24.79
N GLU A 150 -13.05 10.32 -24.48
CA GLU A 150 -12.09 10.96 -25.38
C GLU A 150 -10.67 10.74 -24.89
N PHE A 151 -9.79 10.36 -25.83
CA PHE A 151 -8.39 10.08 -25.55
C PHE A 151 -7.53 11.34 -25.77
N HIS A 152 -6.66 11.61 -24.81
CA HIS A 152 -5.68 12.69 -24.86
C HIS A 152 -4.33 12.13 -25.29
N ILE A 153 -3.82 12.65 -26.41
CA ILE A 153 -2.53 12.23 -26.96
C ILE A 153 -1.43 13.01 -26.21
N LEU A 154 -0.69 12.31 -25.35
CA LEU A 154 0.46 12.89 -24.65
C LEU A 154 1.76 12.71 -25.45
N SER A 155 1.88 11.62 -26.19
CA SER A 155 2.93 11.36 -27.17
C SER A 155 2.47 10.32 -28.19
N ASP A 156 3.27 10.09 -29.24
CA ASP A 156 2.99 9.07 -30.26
C ASP A 156 2.78 7.66 -29.68
N ASN A 157 3.36 7.38 -28.51
CA ASN A 157 3.31 6.07 -27.86
C ASN A 157 2.51 6.06 -26.55
N LEU A 158 1.94 7.19 -26.12
CA LEU A 158 1.20 7.33 -24.86
C LEU A 158 -0.06 8.17 -25.07
N ILE A 159 -1.20 7.51 -24.95
CA ILE A 159 -2.51 8.15 -25.09
C ILE A 159 -3.37 7.75 -23.88
N VAL A 160 -4.06 8.71 -23.27
CA VAL A 160 -4.72 8.54 -21.98
C VAL A 160 -6.17 9.02 -22.03
N GLU A 161 -7.09 8.17 -21.56
CA GLU A 161 -8.46 8.50 -21.16
C GLU A 161 -8.59 8.32 -19.65
N LYS A 162 -9.68 8.83 -19.06
CA LYS A 162 -9.94 8.80 -17.61
C LYS A 162 -9.62 7.46 -16.93
N GLU A 163 -10.04 6.35 -17.52
CA GLU A 163 -9.85 5.02 -16.92
C GLU A 163 -8.98 4.10 -17.78
N LEU A 164 -8.74 4.45 -19.03
CA LEU A 164 -8.00 3.64 -20.00
C LEU A 164 -6.77 4.37 -20.54
N THR A 165 -5.64 3.68 -20.59
CA THR A 165 -4.39 4.16 -21.17
C THR A 165 -3.97 3.22 -22.30
N ILE A 166 -3.53 3.78 -23.43
CA ILE A 166 -2.97 3.01 -24.54
C ILE A 166 -1.47 3.31 -24.63
N LEU A 167 -0.68 2.24 -24.63
CA LEU A 167 0.75 2.28 -24.92
C LEU A 167 1.05 1.56 -26.22
N THR A 168 1.89 2.17 -27.06
CA THR A 168 2.33 1.55 -28.32
C THR A 168 3.82 1.24 -28.27
N LYS A 169 4.19 0.00 -28.62
CA LYS A 169 5.59 -0.41 -28.81
C LYS A 169 5.71 -1.35 -29.98
N ASN A 170 6.69 -1.09 -30.83
CA ASN A 170 6.98 -1.88 -32.03
C ASN A 170 5.72 -2.10 -32.91
N GLY A 171 4.87 -1.07 -33.03
CA GLY A 171 3.63 -1.12 -33.82
C GLY A 171 2.47 -1.91 -33.19
N LYS A 172 2.64 -2.48 -31.98
CA LYS A 172 1.57 -3.13 -31.23
C LYS A 172 1.08 -2.23 -30.10
N SER A 173 -0.23 -2.15 -29.92
CA SER A 173 -0.86 -1.31 -28.90
C SER A 173 -1.45 -2.15 -27.78
N TYR A 174 -1.27 -1.69 -26.56
CA TYR A 174 -1.65 -2.38 -25.34
C TYR A 174 -2.56 -1.47 -24.52
N LEU A 175 -3.70 -2.00 -24.06
CA LEU A 175 -4.67 -1.30 -23.23
C LEU A 175 -4.40 -1.57 -21.75
N TYR A 176 -4.22 -0.51 -20.98
CA TYR A 176 -3.94 -0.50 -19.55
C TYR A 176 -5.05 0.25 -18.80
N PRO A 177 -5.28 -0.05 -17.51
CA PRO A 177 -6.05 0.85 -16.66
C PRO A 177 -5.22 2.10 -16.32
N THR A 178 -5.81 3.29 -16.37
CA THR A 178 -5.09 4.54 -16.09
C THR A 178 -4.61 4.64 -14.64
N THR A 179 -5.26 3.96 -13.70
CA THR A 179 -4.76 3.82 -12.31
C THR A 179 -3.39 3.12 -12.25
N LEU A 180 -3.13 2.17 -13.15
CA LEU A 180 -1.80 1.54 -13.26
C LEU A 180 -0.76 2.54 -13.80
N LEU A 181 -1.13 3.40 -14.75
CA LEU A 181 -0.28 4.51 -15.19
C LEU A 181 0.08 5.46 -14.05
N MET A 182 -0.91 5.91 -13.28
CA MET A 182 -0.68 6.78 -12.14
C MET A 182 0.28 6.15 -11.12
N CYS A 183 0.12 4.86 -10.84
CA CYS A 183 1.03 4.13 -9.97
C CYS A 183 2.46 4.05 -10.52
N VAL A 184 2.64 3.88 -11.83
CA VAL A 184 3.97 3.89 -12.46
C VAL A 184 4.60 5.27 -12.38
N LEU A 185 3.83 6.33 -12.66
CA LEU A 185 4.29 7.72 -12.53
C LEU A 185 4.75 8.01 -11.10
N ASP A 186 3.95 7.69 -10.08
CA ASP A 186 4.30 7.86 -8.66
C ASP A 186 5.61 7.14 -8.31
N ASN A 187 5.79 5.90 -8.79
CA ASN A 187 6.99 5.13 -8.49
C ASN A 187 8.24 5.65 -9.22
N LEU A 188 8.12 6.08 -10.48
CA LEU A 188 9.24 6.66 -11.22
C LEU A 188 9.72 7.97 -10.56
N GLN A 189 8.78 8.80 -10.10
CA GLN A 189 9.10 10.01 -9.35
C GLN A 189 9.81 9.68 -8.02
N THR A 190 9.27 8.74 -7.24
CA THR A 190 9.84 8.35 -5.94
C THR A 190 11.22 7.69 -6.06
N ARG A 191 11.50 6.94 -7.14
CA ARG A 191 12.81 6.30 -7.36
C ARG A 191 13.97 7.27 -7.45
N PHE A 192 13.75 8.46 -7.99
CA PHE A 192 14.78 9.50 -8.01
C PHE A 192 15.19 9.87 -6.57
N TYR A 193 14.22 10.19 -5.71
CA TYR A 193 14.47 10.56 -4.32
C TYR A 193 15.10 9.42 -3.52
N VAL A 194 14.60 8.18 -3.69
CA VAL A 194 15.15 6.99 -3.03
C VAL A 194 16.62 6.81 -3.38
N ARG A 195 16.96 6.84 -4.67
CA ARG A 195 18.35 6.62 -5.09
C ARG A 195 19.26 7.76 -4.62
N LEU A 196 18.79 9.00 -4.70
CA LEU A 196 19.53 10.16 -4.19
C LEU A 196 19.82 9.99 -2.70
N HIS A 197 18.82 9.66 -1.90
CA HIS A 197 18.99 9.43 -0.47
C HIS A 197 19.94 8.27 -0.16
N ILE A 198 19.88 7.16 -0.93
CA ILE A 198 20.82 6.04 -0.76
C ILE A 198 22.26 6.47 -1.06
N ALA A 199 22.48 7.22 -2.15
CA ALA A 199 23.80 7.73 -2.50
C ALA A 199 24.34 8.70 -1.44
N MET A 200 23.47 9.53 -0.86
CA MET A 200 23.82 10.40 0.27
C MET A 200 24.20 9.58 1.50
N LYS A 201 23.36 8.62 1.91
CA LYS A 201 23.57 7.77 3.09
C LYS A 201 24.87 6.98 2.99
N GLU A 202 25.19 6.45 1.81
CA GLU A 202 26.46 5.76 1.55
C GLU A 202 27.67 6.64 1.87
N LYS A 203 27.66 7.91 1.45
CA LYS A 203 28.76 8.85 1.71
C LYS A 203 28.80 9.33 3.16
N ILE A 204 27.65 9.73 3.70
CA ILE A 204 27.51 10.28 5.06
C ILE A 204 27.92 9.25 6.11
N GLU A 205 27.38 8.04 6.01
CA GLU A 205 27.59 6.98 7.00
C GLU A 205 28.78 6.07 6.64
N ASN A 206 29.50 6.38 5.55
CA ASN A 206 30.64 5.63 5.04
C ASN A 206 30.34 4.13 4.89
N ILE A 207 29.27 3.79 4.17
CA ILE A 207 28.79 2.42 3.94
C ILE A 207 29.09 1.99 2.49
N PRO A 208 30.33 1.59 2.16
CA PRO A 208 30.75 1.37 0.79
C PRO A 208 29.96 0.24 0.11
N GLY A 209 29.51 0.49 -1.12
CA GLY A 209 28.80 -0.49 -1.94
C GLY A 209 27.28 -0.49 -1.76
N LEU A 210 26.72 0.39 -0.92
CA LEU A 210 25.28 0.45 -0.68
C LEU A 210 24.48 0.76 -1.95
N ILE A 211 24.94 1.70 -2.79
CA ILE A 211 24.31 2.02 -4.08
C ILE A 211 24.36 0.84 -5.05
N ASN A 212 25.46 0.09 -5.04
CA ASN A 212 25.63 -1.10 -5.89
C ASN A 212 24.70 -2.23 -5.45
N HIS A 213 24.54 -2.41 -4.13
CA HIS A 213 23.57 -3.33 -3.56
C HIS A 213 22.14 -2.94 -3.97
N TYR A 214 21.76 -1.67 -3.81
CA TYR A 214 20.46 -1.17 -4.28
C TYR A 214 20.25 -1.42 -5.78
N ASN A 215 21.26 -1.14 -6.61
CA ASN A 215 21.17 -1.38 -8.06
C ASN A 215 20.96 -2.85 -8.40
N LYS A 216 21.63 -3.76 -7.67
CA LYS A 216 21.45 -5.21 -7.83
C LYS A 216 20.04 -5.63 -7.39
N LEU A 217 19.61 -5.19 -6.22
CA LEU A 217 18.28 -5.42 -5.66
C LEU A 217 17.18 -4.95 -6.61
N HIS A 218 17.29 -3.71 -7.11
CA HIS A 218 16.36 -3.14 -8.08
C HIS A 218 16.26 -4.00 -9.36
N LYS A 219 17.39 -4.42 -9.93
CA LYS A 219 17.42 -5.29 -11.12
C LYS A 219 16.72 -6.63 -10.86
N VAL A 220 17.00 -7.28 -9.73
CA VAL A 220 16.33 -8.54 -9.35
C VAL A 220 14.83 -8.31 -9.20
N ILE A 221 14.40 -7.25 -8.51
CA ILE A 221 12.99 -6.93 -8.34
C ILE A 221 12.26 -6.75 -9.69
N ILE A 222 12.81 -5.94 -10.60
CA ILE A 222 12.19 -5.73 -11.92
C ILE A 222 12.10 -7.05 -12.71
N ARG A 223 13.14 -7.89 -12.62
CA ARG A 223 13.15 -9.23 -13.23
C ARG A 223 12.07 -10.14 -12.66
N LEU A 224 11.98 -10.24 -11.32
CA LEU A 224 10.98 -11.06 -10.65
C LEU A 224 9.56 -10.59 -10.94
N ARG A 225 9.35 -9.27 -11.00
CA ARG A 225 8.07 -8.69 -11.38
C ARG A 225 7.66 -9.07 -12.81
N GLY A 226 8.59 -8.99 -13.75
CA GLY A 226 8.32 -9.41 -15.13
C GLY A 226 7.96 -10.90 -15.22
N LYS A 227 8.69 -11.74 -14.48
CA LYS A 227 8.50 -13.20 -14.47
C LYS A 227 7.20 -13.64 -13.79
N TYR A 228 6.90 -13.09 -12.61
CA TYR A 228 5.78 -13.54 -11.76
C TYR A 228 4.54 -12.64 -11.85
N LYS A 229 4.58 -11.56 -12.65
CA LYS A 229 3.45 -10.64 -12.90
C LYS A 229 2.79 -10.20 -11.59
N ASN A 230 1.49 -10.45 -11.39
CA ASN A 230 0.78 -10.05 -10.17
C ASN A 230 1.19 -10.87 -8.94
N SER A 231 1.62 -12.12 -9.10
CA SER A 231 2.06 -12.99 -7.99
C SER A 231 3.38 -12.53 -7.35
N PHE A 232 4.16 -11.68 -8.02
CA PHE A 232 5.34 -11.02 -7.45
C PHE A 232 5.01 -10.28 -6.14
N PHE A 233 3.81 -9.71 -6.01
CA PHE A 233 3.42 -8.99 -4.79
C PHE A 233 3.29 -9.90 -3.56
N GLU A 234 3.22 -11.22 -3.74
CA GLU A 234 3.31 -12.18 -2.62
C GLU A 234 4.74 -12.30 -2.05
N ILE A 235 5.77 -11.99 -2.84
CA ILE A 235 7.14 -11.86 -2.34
C ILE A 235 7.24 -10.54 -1.56
N MET A 236 6.74 -9.46 -2.16
CA MET A 236 6.88 -8.11 -1.61
C MET A 236 6.15 -7.90 -0.28
N LYS A 237 4.96 -8.50 -0.10
CA LYS A 237 4.21 -8.44 1.17
C LYS A 237 5.00 -9.03 2.35
N ASN A 238 5.94 -9.94 2.09
CA ASN A 238 6.70 -10.67 3.10
C ASN A 238 8.07 -10.04 3.39
N TRP A 239 8.48 -9.01 2.66
CA TRP A 239 9.81 -8.39 2.80
C TRP A 239 10.07 -7.92 4.23
N ASP A 240 9.18 -7.09 4.78
CA ASP A 240 9.38 -6.50 6.11
C ASP A 240 9.44 -7.55 7.22
N ALA A 241 8.47 -8.48 7.21
CA ALA A 241 8.44 -9.58 8.16
C ALA A 241 9.67 -10.50 8.03
N TYR A 242 10.21 -10.68 6.82
CA TYR A 242 11.44 -11.44 6.61
C TYR A 242 12.66 -10.73 7.19
N CYS A 243 12.84 -9.42 6.94
CA CYS A 243 13.93 -8.64 7.53
C CYS A 243 13.88 -8.68 9.07
N ILE A 244 12.70 -8.51 9.66
CA ILE A 244 12.49 -8.63 11.11
C ILE A 244 12.86 -10.05 11.58
N GLY A 245 12.37 -11.07 10.87
CA GLY A 245 12.67 -12.46 11.19
C GLY A 245 14.16 -12.80 11.16
N VAL A 246 14.92 -12.22 10.23
CA VAL A 246 16.39 -12.40 10.15
C VAL A 246 17.08 -11.77 11.36
N ILE A 247 16.68 -10.56 11.77
CA ILE A 247 17.29 -9.84 12.90
C ILE A 247 17.03 -10.56 14.23
N VAL A 248 15.80 -11.05 14.44
CA VAL A 248 15.39 -11.76 15.67
C VAL A 248 15.92 -13.19 15.73
N ALA A 249 16.25 -13.78 14.57
CA ALA A 249 16.84 -15.11 14.48
C ALA A 249 18.33 -15.15 14.88
N ASP A 250 18.97 -14.00 15.11
CA ASP A 250 20.35 -13.93 15.58
C ASP A 250 20.43 -14.42 17.03
N GLU A 251 21.12 -15.55 17.24
CA GLU A 251 21.30 -16.17 18.57
C GLU A 251 22.38 -15.50 19.40
N MET A 252 23.27 -14.73 18.77
CA MET A 252 24.38 -14.07 19.48
C MET A 252 23.93 -12.75 20.08
N GLU A 253 23.03 -12.04 19.39
CA GLU A 253 22.67 -10.65 19.69
C GLU A 253 21.16 -10.45 19.96
N ASP A 254 20.33 -11.52 19.89
CA ASP A 254 18.88 -11.47 20.09
C ASP A 254 18.31 -12.79 20.69
N LEU A 255 16.99 -12.97 20.63
CA LEU A 255 16.25 -14.09 21.21
C LEU A 255 16.43 -15.42 20.46
N GLY A 256 17.03 -15.41 19.27
CA GLY A 256 17.25 -16.61 18.46
C GLY A 256 15.97 -17.24 17.90
N PHE A 257 14.86 -16.50 17.80
CA PHE A 257 13.59 -17.04 17.32
C PHE A 257 13.57 -17.10 15.78
N ARG A 258 13.70 -18.32 15.24
CA ARG A 258 13.81 -18.57 13.80
C ARG A 258 12.48 -18.78 13.08
N ASN A 259 11.40 -19.08 13.81
CA ASN A 259 10.10 -19.50 13.24
C ASN A 259 9.53 -18.53 12.20
N LEU A 260 9.64 -17.21 12.43
CA LEU A 260 9.12 -16.21 11.51
C LEU A 260 9.88 -16.25 10.17
N ARG A 261 11.22 -16.21 10.21
CA ARG A 261 12.05 -16.30 9.02
C ARG A 261 11.79 -17.61 8.27
N ASP A 262 11.87 -18.73 8.98
CA ASP A 262 11.80 -20.07 8.38
C ASP A 262 10.43 -20.33 7.71
N SER A 263 9.34 -19.91 8.35
CA SER A 263 7.99 -20.04 7.77
C SER A 263 7.78 -19.18 6.51
N ILE A 264 8.35 -17.97 6.47
CA ILE A 264 8.30 -17.12 5.28
C ILE A 264 9.13 -17.74 4.15
N GLU A 265 10.34 -18.21 4.43
CA GLU A 265 11.17 -18.90 3.43
C GLU A 265 10.43 -20.10 2.85
N GLU A 266 9.82 -20.92 3.70
CA GLU A 266 9.06 -22.09 3.28
C GLU A 266 7.86 -21.70 2.40
N GLU A 267 7.06 -20.69 2.78
CA GLU A 267 5.93 -20.20 1.98
C GLU A 267 6.40 -19.76 0.58
N LEU A 268 7.48 -18.98 0.50
CA LEU A 268 7.99 -18.46 -0.76
C LEU A 268 8.62 -19.55 -1.63
N LEU A 269 9.37 -20.48 -1.03
CA LEU A 269 9.99 -21.60 -1.75
C LEU A 269 8.98 -22.62 -2.27
N HIS A 270 7.81 -22.74 -1.63
CA HIS A 270 6.72 -23.57 -2.12
C HIS A 270 6.08 -22.99 -3.40
N LYS A 271 6.06 -21.67 -3.55
CA LYS A 271 5.34 -20.97 -4.65
C LYS A 271 6.24 -20.55 -5.81
N PHE A 272 7.50 -20.25 -5.54
CA PHE A 272 8.41 -19.62 -6.50
C PHE A 272 9.69 -20.43 -6.71
N SER A 273 10.42 -20.14 -7.79
CA SER A 273 11.70 -20.80 -8.05
C SER A 273 12.68 -20.58 -6.88
N LYS A 274 13.28 -21.68 -6.38
CA LYS A 274 14.27 -21.63 -5.31
C LYS A 274 15.41 -20.65 -5.58
N TYR A 275 15.91 -20.61 -6.82
CA TYR A 275 17.00 -19.70 -7.20
C TYR A 275 16.59 -18.23 -7.08
N ASP A 276 15.36 -17.90 -7.51
CA ASP A 276 14.86 -16.54 -7.46
C ASP A 276 14.59 -16.09 -6.02
N VAL A 277 13.98 -16.96 -5.22
CA VAL A 277 13.67 -16.69 -3.81
C VAL A 277 14.96 -16.49 -3.02
N ARG A 278 15.95 -17.39 -3.16
CA ARG A 278 17.22 -17.24 -2.44
C ARG A 278 17.95 -15.96 -2.82
N GLU A 279 18.03 -15.65 -4.12
CA GLU A 279 18.69 -14.42 -4.57
C GLU A 279 18.03 -13.16 -3.99
N ILE A 280 16.69 -13.06 -4.02
CA ILE A 280 16.03 -11.86 -3.49
C ILE A 280 16.13 -11.78 -1.97
N LEU A 281 15.94 -12.89 -1.25
CA LEU A 281 16.02 -12.92 0.21
C LEU A 281 17.42 -12.53 0.69
N ASP A 282 18.48 -13.04 0.05
CA ASP A 282 19.86 -12.66 0.36
C ASP A 282 20.07 -11.14 0.21
N LEU A 283 19.51 -10.53 -0.83
CA LEU A 283 19.59 -9.08 -1.05
C LEU A 283 18.73 -8.28 -0.05
N MET A 284 17.59 -8.81 0.39
CA MET A 284 16.74 -8.16 1.39
C MET A 284 17.43 -8.02 2.76
N THR A 285 18.32 -8.96 3.10
CA THR A 285 19.03 -8.96 4.39
C THR A 285 20.16 -7.93 4.50
N CYS A 286 20.61 -7.36 3.38
CA CYS A 286 21.77 -6.45 3.33
C CYS A 286 23.10 -7.03 3.84
N MET A 287 23.20 -8.33 4.13
CA MET A 287 24.46 -8.96 4.57
C MET A 287 25.58 -8.84 3.53
N GLY A 288 25.24 -8.68 2.25
CA GLY A 288 26.21 -8.42 1.19
C GLY A 288 26.86 -7.02 1.24
N VAL A 289 26.33 -6.11 2.05
CA VAL A 289 26.90 -4.76 2.27
C VAL A 289 27.84 -4.76 3.47
N SER A 290 27.44 -5.40 4.57
CA SER A 290 28.25 -5.54 5.78
C SER A 290 27.90 -6.85 6.51
N ASN A 291 28.91 -7.48 7.09
CA ASN A 291 28.73 -8.64 7.97
C ASN A 291 28.44 -8.23 9.43
N GLN A 292 28.50 -6.93 9.74
CA GLN A 292 28.23 -6.42 11.09
C GLN A 292 26.72 -6.20 11.27
N ARG A 293 26.14 -6.80 12.33
CA ARG A 293 24.71 -6.70 12.64
C ARG A 293 24.22 -5.28 12.80
N ASP A 294 25.01 -4.46 13.50
CA ASP A 294 24.71 -3.04 13.73
C ASP A 294 24.63 -2.23 12.44
N THR A 295 25.14 -2.78 11.32
CA THR A 295 25.02 -2.18 10.00
C THR A 295 23.92 -2.87 9.17
N TYR A 296 23.99 -4.19 8.95
CA TYR A 296 23.08 -4.85 8.02
C TYR A 296 21.64 -4.87 8.54
N GLY A 297 21.42 -4.98 9.85
CA GLY A 297 20.08 -5.03 10.46
C GLY A 297 19.30 -3.73 10.21
N PRO A 298 19.82 -2.57 10.63
CA PRO A 298 19.20 -1.28 10.32
C PRO A 298 19.05 -1.04 8.82
N LEU A 299 20.01 -1.43 7.99
CA LEU A 299 19.90 -1.31 6.53
C LEU A 299 18.78 -2.19 5.94
N ALA A 300 18.60 -3.41 6.44
CA ALA A 300 17.55 -4.33 6.00
C ALA A 300 16.16 -3.78 6.31
N LEU A 301 15.98 -3.18 7.50
CA LEU A 301 14.73 -2.49 7.89
C LEU A 301 14.54 -1.19 7.10
N TYR A 302 15.61 -0.43 6.87
CA TYR A 302 15.57 0.75 6.02
C TYR A 302 15.08 0.41 4.60
N PHE A 303 15.59 -0.69 4.01
CA PHE A 303 15.16 -1.14 2.69
C PHE A 303 13.81 -1.87 2.66
N SER A 304 13.28 -2.40 3.76
CA SER A 304 11.97 -3.07 3.74
C SER A 304 10.83 -2.14 3.30
N ASN A 305 10.97 -0.84 3.63
CA ASN A 305 10.06 0.22 3.18
C ASN A 305 10.07 0.44 1.66
N LEU A 306 11.12 0.02 0.96
CA LEU A 306 11.18 0.10 -0.50
C LEU A 306 10.13 -0.77 -1.18
N SER A 307 9.55 -1.75 -0.47
CA SER A 307 8.52 -2.63 -1.03
C SER A 307 7.36 -1.86 -1.67
N LYS A 308 6.99 -0.71 -1.09
CA LYS A 308 5.93 0.18 -1.58
C LYS A 308 6.31 0.94 -2.86
N ASN A 309 7.60 1.15 -3.12
CA ASN A 309 8.12 1.89 -4.29
C ASN A 309 8.14 1.06 -5.59
N TYR A 310 7.73 -0.21 -5.50
CA TYR A 310 7.55 -1.09 -6.64
C TYR A 310 6.08 -1.25 -7.02
N GLY A 311 5.19 -0.41 -6.47
CA GLY A 311 3.80 -0.29 -6.85
C GLY A 311 2.86 -1.24 -6.13
N HIS A 312 1.66 -1.39 -6.69
CA HIS A 312 0.56 -2.13 -6.09
C HIS A 312 0.08 -3.25 -7.00
N PRO A 313 -0.45 -4.36 -6.43
CA PRO A 313 -1.08 -5.40 -7.22
C PRO A 313 -2.31 -4.87 -7.96
N VAL A 314 -2.58 -5.45 -9.12
CA VAL A 314 -3.88 -5.31 -9.77
C VAL A 314 -4.86 -6.22 -9.03
N LEU A 315 -5.92 -5.64 -8.48
CA LEU A 315 -6.94 -6.35 -7.75
C LEU A 315 -8.02 -6.84 -8.71
N HIS A 316 -8.46 -8.07 -8.50
CA HIS A 316 -9.66 -8.62 -9.14
C HIS A 316 -10.76 -8.70 -8.08
N PRO A 317 -11.72 -7.76 -8.06
CA PRO A 317 -12.71 -7.67 -6.98
C PRO A 317 -13.49 -8.97 -6.73
N LEU A 318 -13.83 -9.69 -7.80
CA LEU A 318 -14.55 -10.97 -7.71
C LEU A 318 -13.74 -12.05 -6.98
N GLU A 319 -12.43 -12.16 -7.26
CA GLU A 319 -11.55 -13.11 -6.55
C GLU A 319 -11.43 -12.75 -5.07
N GLY A 320 -11.35 -11.45 -4.77
CA GLY A 320 -11.32 -10.94 -3.39
C GLY A 320 -12.59 -11.27 -2.61
N ILE A 321 -13.76 -11.07 -3.21
CA ILE A 321 -15.05 -11.42 -2.62
C ILE A 321 -15.15 -12.92 -2.38
N GLU A 322 -14.72 -13.75 -3.33
CA GLU A 322 -14.80 -15.21 -3.17
C GLU A 322 -13.88 -15.70 -2.05
N LYS A 323 -12.67 -15.15 -1.94
CA LYS A 323 -11.75 -15.44 -0.83
C LYS A 323 -12.31 -14.98 0.53
N LEU A 324 -12.96 -13.82 0.58
CA LEU A 324 -13.65 -13.36 1.79
C LEU A 324 -14.77 -14.33 2.15
N ARG A 325 -15.59 -14.73 1.16
CA ARG A 325 -16.69 -15.67 1.34
C ARG A 325 -16.21 -17.02 1.89
N SER A 326 -15.11 -17.56 1.36
CA SER A 326 -14.55 -18.83 1.82
C SER A 326 -14.05 -18.77 3.26
N ASN A 327 -13.48 -17.64 3.67
CA ASN A 327 -12.96 -17.46 5.02
C ASN A 327 -14.06 -17.13 6.04
N SER A 328 -15.02 -16.27 5.68
CA SER A 328 -16.08 -15.82 6.59
C SER A 328 -17.18 -16.86 6.82
N LYS A 329 -17.37 -17.80 5.89
CA LYS A 329 -18.34 -18.90 6.04
C LYS A 329 -17.74 -20.16 6.66
N LYS A 330 -16.46 -20.14 7.02
CA LYS A 330 -15.82 -21.28 7.65
C LYS A 330 -16.38 -21.43 9.05
N GLU A 331 -17.07 -22.55 9.31
CA GLU A 331 -17.45 -22.92 10.66
C GLU A 331 -16.19 -23.20 11.46
N ILE A 332 -16.07 -22.55 12.62
CA ILE A 332 -14.94 -22.69 13.54
C ILE A 332 -15.53 -23.24 14.83
N ASP A 333 -15.01 -24.38 15.27
CA ASP A 333 -15.32 -24.91 16.59
C ASP A 333 -14.67 -24.00 17.64
N VAL A 334 -15.49 -23.44 18.52
CA VAL A 334 -15.05 -22.51 19.55
C VAL A 334 -15.17 -23.20 20.90
N ASP A 335 -14.03 -23.38 21.57
CA ASP A 335 -14.01 -23.91 22.94
C ASP A 335 -14.70 -22.93 23.90
N ASP A 336 -15.85 -23.34 24.42
CA ASP A 336 -16.66 -22.61 25.40
C ASP A 336 -15.84 -22.15 26.62
N LEU A 337 -14.84 -22.93 27.04
CA LEU A 337 -13.98 -22.58 28.17
C LEU A 337 -13.07 -21.40 27.80
N ILE A 338 -12.58 -21.33 26.57
CA ILE A 338 -11.80 -20.19 26.08
C ILE A 338 -12.68 -18.95 26.02
N ALA A 339 -13.89 -19.06 25.46
CA ALA A 339 -14.85 -17.95 25.40
C ALA A 339 -15.17 -17.40 26.80
N LYS A 340 -15.41 -18.29 27.78
CA LYS A 340 -15.61 -17.91 29.18
C LYS A 340 -14.39 -17.22 29.79
N LYS A 341 -13.17 -17.75 29.58
CA LYS A 341 -11.93 -17.12 30.05
C LYS A 341 -11.76 -15.71 29.51
N VAL A 342 -12.08 -15.47 28.24
CA VAL A 342 -12.04 -14.13 27.63
C VAL A 342 -13.04 -13.19 28.32
N LEU A 343 -14.28 -13.65 28.55
CA LEU A 343 -15.29 -12.87 29.26
C LEU A 343 -14.86 -12.52 30.69
N TRP A 344 -14.28 -13.47 31.42
CA TRP A 344 -13.77 -13.24 32.77
C TRP A 344 -12.62 -12.24 32.79
N MET A 345 -11.69 -12.35 31.84
CA MET A 345 -10.59 -11.41 31.69
C MET A 345 -11.07 -10.00 31.33
N PHE A 346 -12.10 -9.89 30.48
CA PHE A 346 -12.77 -8.63 30.19
C PHE A 346 -13.36 -8.02 31.46
N ARG A 347 -14.12 -8.79 32.26
CA ARG A 347 -14.71 -8.30 33.51
C ARG A 347 -13.64 -7.84 34.49
N LYS A 348 -12.61 -8.66 34.74
CA LYS A 348 -11.47 -8.29 35.59
C LYS A 348 -10.85 -6.96 35.17
N THR A 349 -10.53 -6.84 33.87
CA THR A 349 -9.91 -5.65 33.30
C THR A 349 -10.83 -4.43 33.42
N TYR A 350 -12.11 -4.59 33.10
CA TYR A 350 -13.10 -3.52 33.16
C TYR A 350 -13.31 -3.01 34.59
N PHE A 351 -13.55 -3.90 35.57
CA PHE A 351 -13.73 -3.51 36.98
C PHE A 351 -12.48 -2.81 37.53
N THR A 352 -11.29 -3.37 37.28
CA THR A 352 -10.03 -2.79 37.76
C THR A 352 -9.79 -1.40 37.17
N ASN A 353 -9.98 -1.24 35.85
CA ASN A 353 -9.78 0.04 35.18
C ASN A 353 -10.85 1.07 35.54
N PHE A 354 -12.10 0.64 35.70
CA PHE A 354 -13.19 1.50 36.11
C PHE A 354 -12.94 2.06 37.52
N PHE A 355 -12.56 1.19 38.47
CA PHE A 355 -12.17 1.60 39.82
C PHE A 355 -11.00 2.59 39.80
N ARG A 356 -9.93 2.29 39.06
CA ARG A 356 -8.78 3.20 38.92
C ARG A 356 -9.16 4.58 38.38
N LYS A 357 -10.15 4.67 37.49
CA LYS A 357 -10.58 5.94 36.87
C LYS A 357 -11.64 6.70 37.66
N LYS A 358 -12.54 6.00 38.34
CA LYS A 358 -13.74 6.58 38.99
C LYS A 358 -13.69 6.53 40.52
N GLY A 359 -12.78 5.75 41.09
CA GLY A 359 -12.63 5.58 42.54
C GLY A 359 -13.63 4.62 43.19
N HIS A 360 -14.48 3.96 42.40
CA HIS A 360 -15.47 2.98 42.85
C HIS A 360 -15.69 1.91 41.78
N TYR A 361 -16.25 0.76 42.14
CA TYR A 361 -16.55 -0.31 41.18
C TYR A 361 -17.76 0.04 40.30
N PRO A 362 -17.84 -0.51 39.07
CA PRO A 362 -18.99 -0.28 38.20
C PRO A 362 -20.27 -0.87 38.81
N ASN A 363 -21.44 -0.30 38.51
CA ASN A 363 -22.74 -0.89 38.84
C ASN A 363 -22.80 -2.33 38.35
N HIS A 364 -23.11 -3.25 39.26
CA HIS A 364 -23.05 -4.68 39.00
C HIS A 364 -24.01 -5.45 39.91
N LYS A 365 -24.33 -6.68 39.50
CA LYS A 365 -25.10 -7.65 40.26
C LYS A 365 -24.29 -8.92 40.49
N VAL A 366 -24.29 -9.40 41.72
CA VAL A 366 -23.74 -10.71 42.08
C VAL A 366 -24.79 -11.78 41.79
N ILE A 367 -24.47 -12.74 40.92
CA ILE A 367 -25.40 -13.78 40.44
C ILE A 367 -25.06 -15.19 40.94
N GLY A 368 -24.01 -15.34 41.74
CA GLY A 368 -23.56 -16.61 42.30
C GLY A 368 -22.65 -16.41 43.50
N GLU A 369 -22.02 -17.48 43.96
CA GLU A 369 -21.04 -17.39 45.04
C GLU A 369 -19.83 -16.56 44.58
N LEU A 370 -19.47 -15.57 45.40
CA LEU A 370 -18.39 -14.64 45.10
C LEU A 370 -17.14 -15.04 45.85
N ASN A 371 -15.99 -14.95 45.17
CA ASN A 371 -14.71 -15.17 45.83
C ASN A 371 -14.53 -14.18 47.00
N PRO A 372 -14.04 -14.62 48.18
CA PRO A 372 -13.96 -13.78 49.38
C PRO A 372 -13.21 -12.47 49.18
N ILE A 373 -12.13 -12.48 48.40
CA ILE A 373 -11.32 -11.28 48.11
C ILE A 373 -12.15 -10.28 47.29
N LEU A 374 -12.86 -10.77 46.26
CA LEU A 374 -13.74 -9.92 45.47
C LEU A 374 -14.91 -9.39 46.32
N ALA A 375 -15.46 -10.22 47.21
CA ALA A 375 -16.54 -9.81 48.10
C ALA A 375 -16.11 -8.67 49.03
N GLU A 376 -14.90 -8.74 49.59
CA GLU A 376 -14.32 -7.68 50.40
C GLU A 376 -14.09 -6.42 49.56
N CYS A 377 -13.42 -6.54 48.41
CA CYS A 377 -13.14 -5.41 47.53
C CYS A 377 -14.43 -4.66 47.11
N LEU A 378 -15.47 -5.39 46.68
CA LEU A 378 -16.72 -4.80 46.22
C LEU A 378 -17.54 -4.21 47.37
N LYS A 379 -17.48 -4.80 48.57
CA LYS A 379 -18.21 -4.30 49.75
C LYS A 379 -17.56 -3.05 50.33
N ASP A 380 -16.24 -3.06 50.44
CA ASP A 380 -15.47 -2.00 51.10
C ASP A 380 -15.01 -0.92 50.10
N GLU A 381 -15.42 -1.02 48.84
CA GLU A 381 -14.99 -0.16 47.72
C GLU A 381 -13.46 0.00 47.71
N ARG A 382 -12.76 -1.12 47.89
CA ARG A 382 -11.30 -1.18 47.97
C ARG A 382 -10.70 -1.65 46.66
N VAL A 383 -9.61 -1.01 46.25
CA VAL A 383 -8.83 -1.47 45.09
C VAL A 383 -8.26 -2.87 45.31
N LEU A 384 -8.41 -3.73 44.29
CA LEU A 384 -7.75 -5.03 44.25
C LEU A 384 -6.24 -4.83 44.11
N THR A 385 -5.45 -5.33 45.07
CA THR A 385 -3.99 -5.19 45.01
C THR A 385 -3.39 -6.09 43.92
N ASN A 386 -2.15 -5.81 43.51
CA ASN A 386 -1.45 -6.63 42.51
C ASN A 386 -1.31 -8.10 42.93
N ASN A 387 -1.10 -8.37 44.22
CA ASN A 387 -0.97 -9.74 44.74
C ASN A 387 -2.32 -10.46 44.76
N GLU A 388 -3.38 -9.80 45.21
CA GLU A 388 -4.74 -10.33 45.19
C GLU A 388 -5.24 -10.57 43.76
N SER A 389 -4.92 -9.67 42.84
CA SER A 389 -5.24 -9.82 41.42
C SER A 389 -4.60 -11.06 40.80
N LYS A 390 -3.42 -11.49 41.28
CA LYS A 390 -2.76 -12.73 40.85
C LYS A 390 -3.36 -13.98 41.52
N SER A 391 -3.87 -13.87 42.75
CA SER A 391 -4.41 -15.02 43.50
C SER A 391 -5.89 -15.31 43.19
N VAL A 392 -6.68 -14.31 42.81
CA VAL A 392 -8.08 -14.50 42.44
C VAL A 392 -8.17 -15.25 41.09
N PRO A 393 -8.78 -16.45 41.05
CA PRO A 393 -8.93 -17.19 39.81
C PRO A 393 -9.84 -16.43 38.84
N LEU A 394 -9.58 -16.52 37.53
CA LEU A 394 -10.39 -15.82 36.53
C LEU A 394 -11.88 -16.23 36.61
N SER A 395 -12.19 -17.48 36.91
CA SER A 395 -13.56 -17.96 37.09
C SER A 395 -14.34 -17.24 38.19
N ALA A 396 -13.67 -16.63 39.18
CA ALA A 396 -14.34 -15.84 40.22
C ALA A 396 -15.11 -14.64 39.67
N TRP A 397 -14.73 -14.15 38.48
CA TRP A 397 -15.40 -13.05 37.78
C TRP A 397 -16.68 -13.51 37.06
N GLU A 398 -17.00 -14.80 37.04
CA GLU A 398 -18.23 -15.35 36.46
C GLU A 398 -19.48 -14.87 37.20
N SER A 399 -19.38 -14.80 38.53
CA SER A 399 -20.46 -14.42 39.46
C SER A 399 -20.85 -12.94 39.40
N LEU A 400 -20.17 -12.13 38.57
CA LEU A 400 -20.42 -10.69 38.43
C LEU A 400 -21.07 -10.37 37.09
N LYS A 401 -22.26 -9.78 37.12
CA LYS A 401 -22.99 -9.28 35.96
C LYS A 401 -22.95 -7.75 35.95
N LEU A 402 -22.41 -7.16 34.89
CA LEU A 402 -22.41 -5.70 34.72
C LEU A 402 -23.83 -5.18 34.48
N GLU A 403 -24.16 -4.08 35.15
CA GLU A 403 -25.38 -3.31 34.91
C GLU A 403 -25.07 -2.05 34.09
N LYS A 404 -26.07 -1.18 33.88
CA LYS A 404 -25.87 0.06 33.12
C LYS A 404 -24.92 0.99 33.88
N ASN A 405 -23.78 1.29 33.25
CA ASN A 405 -22.71 2.13 33.80
C ASN A 405 -22.47 3.41 33.01
N HIS A 406 -22.96 3.47 31.77
CA HIS A 406 -22.78 4.60 30.87
C HIS A 406 -24.13 4.95 30.23
N ASP A 407 -24.43 6.23 30.17
CA ASP A 407 -25.50 6.76 29.34
C ASP A 407 -24.91 7.06 27.96
N MET A 408 -25.53 6.55 26.90
CA MET A 408 -25.17 6.99 25.55
C MET A 408 -25.69 8.41 25.37
N ASN A 409 -24.82 9.33 24.95
CA ASN A 409 -25.28 10.63 24.50
C ASN A 409 -26.15 10.41 23.24
N SER A 410 -27.39 10.88 23.26
CA SER A 410 -28.29 10.83 22.11
C SER A 410 -28.01 11.93 21.10
N GLU A 411 -27.18 12.90 21.45
CA GLU A 411 -26.68 13.91 20.52
C GLU A 411 -25.70 13.24 19.55
N ILE A 412 -26.03 13.34 18.27
CA ILE A 412 -25.21 12.83 17.18
C ILE A 412 -24.02 13.77 17.00
N ASP A 413 -22.80 13.25 17.08
CA ASP A 413 -21.62 14.01 16.67
C ASP A 413 -21.59 14.08 15.13
N GLU A 414 -22.06 15.21 14.59
CA GLU A 414 -22.08 15.47 13.15
C GLU A 414 -20.68 15.36 12.52
N LYS A 415 -19.60 15.63 13.26
CA LYS A 415 -18.23 15.49 12.74
C LYS A 415 -17.85 14.03 12.53
N GLU A 416 -18.38 13.12 13.35
CA GLU A 416 -18.19 11.69 13.14
C GLU A 416 -19.00 11.17 11.94
N LEU A 417 -20.18 11.74 11.71
CA LEU A 417 -21.06 11.35 10.59
C LEU A 417 -20.63 11.93 9.24
N LEU A 418 -20.09 13.15 9.22
CA LEU A 418 -19.73 13.87 7.99
C LEU A 418 -18.35 13.51 7.42
N LYS A 419 -17.83 12.32 7.76
CA LYS A 419 -16.58 11.83 7.18
C LYS A 419 -16.79 11.49 5.71
N ASP A 420 -15.97 12.07 4.84
CA ASP A 420 -15.95 11.80 3.40
C ASP A 420 -15.47 10.37 3.15
N THR A 421 -16.42 9.44 3.20
CA THR A 421 -16.23 8.01 2.99
C THR A 421 -17.36 7.52 2.12
N ALA A 422 -17.04 6.62 1.18
CA ALA A 422 -18.04 6.06 0.30
C ALA A 422 -19.14 5.35 1.12
N CYS A 423 -20.38 5.78 0.96
CA CYS A 423 -21.55 5.16 1.58
C CYS A 423 -22.28 4.30 0.55
N SER A 424 -22.54 3.04 0.90
CA SER A 424 -23.35 2.17 0.04
C SER A 424 -24.78 2.71 -0.03
N PRO A 425 -25.38 2.82 -1.22
CA PRO A 425 -26.78 3.19 -1.32
C PRO A 425 -27.67 2.14 -0.64
N PRO A 426 -28.87 2.53 -0.13
CA PRO A 426 -29.86 1.58 0.35
C PRO A 426 -30.19 0.52 -0.71
N ARG A 427 -30.52 -0.70 -0.26
CA ARG A 427 -30.76 -1.85 -1.15
C ARG A 427 -31.88 -1.58 -2.15
N GLU A 428 -32.91 -0.88 -1.71
CA GLU A 428 -34.06 -0.47 -2.53
C GLU A 428 -33.60 0.42 -3.68
N THR A 429 -32.75 1.41 -3.38
CA THR A 429 -32.17 2.31 -4.37
C THR A 429 -31.28 1.55 -5.34
N SER A 430 -30.44 0.63 -4.87
CA SER A 430 -29.59 -0.21 -5.74
C SER A 430 -30.42 -1.02 -6.73
N LEU A 431 -31.52 -1.64 -6.27
CA LEU A 431 -32.42 -2.41 -7.13
C LEU A 431 -33.13 -1.54 -8.15
N VAL A 432 -33.53 -0.32 -7.79
CA VAL A 432 -34.11 0.64 -8.73
C VAL A 432 -33.10 1.01 -9.81
N TRP A 433 -31.84 1.30 -9.48
CA TRP A 433 -30.80 1.61 -10.48
C TRP A 433 -30.52 0.43 -11.42
N ILE A 434 -30.43 -0.79 -10.88
CA ILE A 434 -30.26 -2.01 -11.67
C ILE A 434 -31.48 -2.24 -12.58
N THR A 435 -32.68 -2.13 -12.03
CA THR A 435 -33.93 -2.37 -12.76
C THR A 435 -34.17 -1.30 -13.82
N PHE A 436 -33.87 -0.03 -13.53
CA PHE A 436 -33.95 1.06 -14.49
C PHE A 436 -32.93 0.85 -15.62
N SER A 437 -31.72 0.41 -15.29
CA SER A 437 -30.71 0.01 -16.27
C SER A 437 -31.18 -1.16 -17.15
N LEU A 438 -31.83 -2.17 -16.57
CA LEU A 438 -32.40 -3.33 -17.29
C LEU A 438 -33.67 -2.98 -18.11
N ILE A 439 -34.53 -2.08 -17.63
CA ILE A 439 -35.73 -1.64 -18.35
C ILE A 439 -35.35 -0.78 -19.56
N LEU A 440 -34.37 0.12 -19.40
CA LEU A 440 -33.80 0.88 -20.52
C LEU A 440 -33.18 -0.06 -21.57
N GLN A 441 -32.57 -1.18 -21.14
CA GLN A 441 -32.06 -2.21 -22.06
C GLN A 441 -33.18 -2.89 -22.87
N ASN A 442 -34.34 -3.16 -22.25
CA ASN A 442 -35.45 -3.86 -22.90
C ASN A 442 -36.36 -2.96 -23.76
N GLN A 443 -36.57 -1.69 -23.43
CA GLN A 443 -37.47 -0.83 -24.20
C GLN A 443 -36.93 -0.42 -25.58
N GLN A 444 -35.62 -0.40 -25.79
CA GLN A 444 -35.02 -0.13 -27.10
C GLN A 444 -34.92 -1.36 -28.01
N SER A 445 -35.10 -2.58 -27.48
CA SER A 445 -35.16 -3.81 -28.29
C SER A 445 -36.49 -3.96 -29.03
N TYR A 446 -37.52 -3.20 -28.62
CA TYR A 446 -38.84 -3.17 -29.25
C TYR A 446 -39.05 -1.97 -30.20
N SER A 447 -38.01 -1.18 -30.45
CA SER A 447 -38.04 -0.02 -31.36
C SER A 447 -37.09 -0.15 -32.57
N LEU A 448 -36.73 -1.38 -32.95
CA LEU A 448 -36.02 -1.69 -34.19
C LEU A 448 -36.91 -2.53 -35.12
#